data_AF-A0A969EXC3-F1
#
_entry.id   AF-A0A969EXC3-F1
#
_cell.length_a   1.000
_cell.length_b   1.000
_cell.length_c   1.000
_cell.angle_alpha   90.00
_cell.angle_beta   90.00
_cell.angle_gamma   90.00
#
_symmetry.space_group_name_H-M   'P 1'
#
loop_
_entity.id
_entity.type
_entity.pdbx_description
1 polymer ?
#
loop_
_entity_poly.entity_id
_entity_poly.type
_entity_poly.pdbx_seq_one_letter_code
_entity_poly.pdbx_strand_id
1 'polypeptide(L)'
;MPNTDHDRVIALAGLFLATTLVRDIARNGRADSDDFATCLESLLKIDAASSEDVYGSVSRLRSGLRLLKRHLSNPKDMEITRYVVALLVLERKLARHSAMLQRIREGIEATVEKLSYFPLGHENIIAGLAEIYAAT
;
A
#
# COMPACT_ATOMS: atom_id res chain seq x y z
N MET A 1 -6.23 13.28 -10.79
CA MET A 1 -6.48 13.75 -9.41
C MET A 1 -5.81 15.10 -9.22
N PRO A 2 -6.44 16.07 -8.54
CA PRO A 2 -5.76 17.29 -8.11
C PRO A 2 -4.62 16.94 -7.14
N ASN A 3 -3.57 17.76 -7.11
CA ASN A 3 -2.38 17.53 -6.29
C ASN A 3 -2.45 18.43 -5.05
N THR A 4 -3.48 18.23 -4.23
CA THR A 4 -3.69 19.01 -3.00
C THR A 4 -2.84 18.46 -1.85
N ASP A 5 -2.59 19.27 -0.81
CA ASP A 5 -1.89 18.78 0.37
C ASP A 5 -2.68 17.68 1.09
N HIS A 6 -4.00 17.68 0.98
CA HIS A 6 -4.87 16.61 1.49
C HIS A 6 -4.57 15.27 0.80
N ASP A 7 -4.51 15.25 -0.53
CA ASP A 7 -4.19 14.05 -1.32
C ASP A 7 -2.78 13.51 -0.99
N ARG A 8 -1.81 14.42 -0.80
CA ARG A 8 -0.45 14.06 -0.40
C ARG A 8 -0.41 13.42 0.98
N VAL A 9 -1.16 13.97 1.94
CA VAL A 9 -1.26 13.41 3.30
C VAL A 9 -1.88 12.02 3.28
N ILE A 10 -2.91 11.80 2.46
CA ILE A 10 -3.54 10.48 2.30
C ILE A 10 -2.56 9.47 1.71
N ALA A 11 -1.88 9.83 0.63
CA ALA A 11 -0.89 8.94 0.00
C ALA A 11 0.26 8.59 0.96
N LEU A 12 0.80 9.58 1.67
CA LEU A 12 1.85 9.35 2.67
C LEU A 12 1.35 8.51 3.84
N ALA A 13 0.11 8.71 4.31
CA ALA A 13 -0.46 7.90 5.38
C ALA A 13 -0.54 6.42 4.98
N GLY A 14 -0.95 6.11 3.76
CA GLY A 14 -0.95 4.74 3.23
C GLY A 14 0.45 4.14 3.14
N LEU A 15 1.45 4.93 2.73
CA LEU A 15 2.84 4.49 2.69
C LEU A 15 3.39 4.16 4.09
N PHE A 16 3.09 5.00 5.08
CA PHE A 16 3.46 4.74 6.48
C PHE A 16 2.72 3.54 7.08
N LEU A 17 1.47 3.33 6.69
CA LEU A 17 0.70 2.15 7.07
C LEU A 17 1.37 0.88 6.54
N ALA A 18 1.60 0.80 5.23
CA ALA A 18 2.17 -0.37 4.58
C ALA A 18 3.57 -0.73 5.12
N THR A 19 4.46 0.27 5.27
CA THR A 19 5.80 0.05 5.81
C THR A 19 5.81 -0.42 7.26
N THR A 20 4.83 0.04 8.05
CA THR A 20 4.68 -0.42 9.45
C THR A 20 4.20 -1.86 9.50
N LEU A 21 3.22 -2.24 8.66
CA LEU A 21 2.75 -3.62 8.57
C LEU A 21 3.87 -4.58 8.17
N VAL A 22 4.69 -4.21 7.18
CA VAL A 22 5.86 -5.01 6.77
C VAL A 22 6.82 -5.23 7.93
N ARG A 23 7.13 -4.18 8.70
CA ARG A 23 7.99 -4.30 9.87
C ARG A 23 7.37 -5.21 10.94
N ASP A 24 6.09 -5.03 11.24
CA ASP A 24 5.42 -5.76 12.30
C ASP A 24 5.33 -7.26 11.96
N ILE A 25 5.07 -7.59 10.69
CA ILE A 25 5.18 -8.97 10.18
C ILE A 25 6.62 -9.49 10.35
N ALA A 26 7.63 -8.73 9.92
CA ALA A 26 9.02 -9.17 9.98
C ALA A 26 9.54 -9.37 11.41
N ARG A 27 9.10 -8.56 12.38
CA ARG A 27 9.56 -8.62 13.76
C ARG A 27 8.73 -9.52 14.66
N ASN A 28 7.42 -9.55 14.45
CA ASN A 28 6.47 -10.17 15.37
C ASN A 28 5.69 -11.34 14.73
N GLY A 29 5.86 -11.58 13.43
CA GLY A 29 5.10 -12.60 12.68
C GLY A 29 3.62 -12.27 12.50
N ARG A 30 3.19 -11.06 12.85
CA ARG A 30 1.78 -10.62 12.81
C ARG A 30 1.67 -9.12 12.60
N ALA A 31 0.54 -8.71 12.03
CA ALA A 31 0.16 -7.31 11.88
C ALA A 31 -1.33 -7.14 12.19
N ASP A 32 -1.76 -5.88 12.35
CA ASP A 32 -3.18 -5.56 12.53
C ASP A 32 -3.99 -5.97 11.29
N SER A 33 -5.07 -6.73 11.50
CA SER A 33 -5.85 -7.32 10.41
C SER A 33 -6.62 -6.29 9.60
N ASP A 34 -7.09 -5.22 10.24
CA ASP A 34 -7.90 -4.19 9.60
C ASP A 34 -7.04 -3.26 8.76
N ASP A 35 -5.87 -2.89 9.30
CA ASP A 35 -4.85 -2.14 8.57
C ASP A 35 -4.30 -2.98 7.40
N PHE A 36 -4.07 -4.28 7.59
CA PHE A 36 -3.66 -5.20 6.52
C PHE A 36 -4.71 -5.31 5.41
N ALA A 37 -5.98 -5.52 5.76
CA ALA A 37 -7.08 -5.54 4.80
C ALA A 37 -7.19 -4.21 4.05
N THR A 38 -7.01 -3.08 4.74
CA THR A 38 -7.02 -1.74 4.12
C THR A 38 -5.91 -1.58 3.06
N CYS A 39 -4.68 -2.00 3.36
CA CYS A 39 -3.60 -2.00 2.37
C CYS A 39 -3.89 -2.93 1.19
N LEU A 40 -4.44 -4.12 1.46
CA LEU A 40 -4.72 -5.11 0.44
C LEU A 40 -5.86 -4.68 -0.49
N GLU A 41 -6.96 -4.15 0.05
CA GLU A 41 -8.06 -3.58 -0.73
C GLU A 41 -7.58 -2.41 -1.60
N SER A 42 -6.65 -1.58 -1.08
CA SER A 42 -6.14 -0.44 -1.83
C SER A 42 -5.43 -0.81 -3.12
N LEU A 43 -4.79 -1.99 -3.17
CA LEU A 43 -4.16 -2.51 -4.39
C LEU A 43 -5.18 -2.90 -5.45
N LEU A 44 -6.35 -3.36 -5.03
CA LEU A 44 -7.40 -3.87 -5.92
C LEU A 44 -8.37 -2.78 -6.35
N LYS A 45 -8.27 -1.57 -5.78
CA LYS A 45 -9.03 -0.39 -6.16
C LYS A 45 -8.38 0.34 -7.34
N ILE A 46 -8.45 -0.28 -8.52
CA ILE A 46 -7.80 0.20 -9.75
C ILE A 46 -8.32 1.58 -10.17
N ASP A 47 -9.64 1.76 -10.15
CA ASP A 47 -10.30 3.01 -10.49
C ASP A 47 -10.97 3.61 -9.24
N ALA A 48 -10.36 4.66 -8.70
CA ALA A 48 -10.84 5.41 -7.55
C ALA A 48 -11.20 6.85 -7.95
N ALA A 49 -12.32 7.36 -7.45
CA ALA A 49 -12.76 8.73 -7.75
C ALA A 49 -11.98 9.80 -6.96
N SER A 50 -11.42 9.43 -5.80
CA SER A 50 -10.62 10.29 -4.94
C SER A 50 -9.49 9.52 -4.26
N SER A 51 -8.56 10.23 -3.63
CA SER A 51 -7.46 9.63 -2.87
C SER A 51 -7.98 8.87 -1.64
N GLU A 52 -9.09 9.32 -1.06
CA GLU A 52 -9.78 8.65 0.05
C GLU A 52 -10.39 7.33 -0.38
N ASP A 53 -11.00 7.30 -1.57
CA ASP A 53 -11.69 6.12 -2.12
C ASP A 53 -10.72 4.95 -2.39
N VAL A 54 -9.44 5.24 -2.63
CA VAL A 54 -8.38 4.22 -2.75
C VAL A 54 -8.33 3.35 -1.50
N TYR A 55 -8.55 3.93 -0.32
CA TYR A 55 -8.50 3.24 0.97
C TYR A 55 -9.91 3.00 1.55
N GLY A 56 -10.96 3.25 0.78
CA GLY A 56 -12.37 3.14 1.19
C GLY A 56 -12.87 4.29 2.08
N SER A 57 -12.06 4.78 3.02
CA SER A 57 -12.30 6.05 3.73
C SER A 57 -11.06 6.51 4.49
N VAL A 58 -10.98 7.81 4.80
CA VAL A 58 -9.92 8.37 5.67
C VAL A 58 -9.86 7.70 7.04
N SER A 59 -10.99 7.20 7.55
CA SER A 59 -11.05 6.55 8.86
C SER A 59 -10.21 5.27 8.94
N ARG A 60 -10.09 4.55 7.82
CA ARG A 60 -9.27 3.34 7.67
C ARG A 60 -7.77 3.65 7.64
N LEU A 61 -7.40 4.90 7.36
CA LEU A 61 -6.01 5.37 7.42
C LEU A 61 -5.59 5.93 8.78
N ARG A 62 -6.44 5.83 9.82
CA ARG A 62 -6.17 6.44 11.14
C ARG A 62 -4.82 6.02 11.72
N SER A 63 -4.42 4.77 11.56
CA SER A 63 -3.10 4.28 12.03
C SER A 63 -1.97 4.96 11.24
N GLY A 64 -2.04 4.93 9.90
CA GLY A 64 -1.06 5.59 9.02
C GLY A 64 -0.94 7.09 9.27
N LEU A 65 -2.05 7.79 9.47
CA LEU A 65 -2.08 9.23 9.78
C LEU A 65 -1.44 9.55 11.13
N ARG A 66 -1.70 8.72 12.16
CA ARG A 66 -1.06 8.87 13.48
C ARG A 66 0.44 8.64 13.40
N LEU A 67 0.86 7.64 12.63
CA LEU A 67 2.27 7.32 12.40
C LEU A 67 2.98 8.45 11.65
N LEU A 68 2.39 8.94 10.55
CA LEU A 68 2.90 10.07 9.79
C LEU A 68 3.05 11.31 10.68
N LYS A 69 2.01 11.68 11.44
CA LYS A 69 2.05 12.82 12.37
C LYS A 69 3.19 12.69 13.38
N ARG A 70 3.32 11.50 14.00
CA ARG A 70 4.39 11.22 14.96
C ARG A 70 5.76 11.34 14.31
N HIS A 71 5.92 10.80 13.10
CA HIS A 71 7.17 10.82 12.37
C HIS A 71 7.60 12.24 11.98
N LEU A 72 6.69 13.05 11.45
CA LEU A 72 6.96 14.44 11.09
C LEU A 72 7.29 15.29 12.32
N SER A 73 6.68 14.99 13.48
CA SER A 73 6.97 15.70 14.73
C SER A 73 8.32 15.28 15.33
N ASN A 74 8.67 13.99 15.23
CA ASN A 74 9.88 13.44 15.84
C ASN A 74 10.31 12.14 15.13
N PRO A 75 11.17 12.22 14.10
CA PRO A 75 11.57 11.07 13.29
C PRO A 75 12.59 10.22 14.04
N LYS A 76 12.14 9.45 15.04
CA LYS A 76 12.99 8.52 15.80
C LYS A 76 13.14 7.15 15.15
N ASP A 77 12.21 6.81 14.28
CA ASP A 77 12.09 5.47 13.70
C ASP A 77 12.81 5.38 12.36
N MET A 78 14.14 5.21 12.43
CA MET A 78 15.02 5.19 11.26
C MET A 78 14.80 3.99 10.33
N GLU A 79 14.24 2.90 10.84
CA GLU A 79 13.90 1.74 10.01
C GLU A 79 12.71 2.06 9.09
N ILE A 80 11.63 2.63 9.65
CA ILE A 80 10.49 3.08 8.84
C ILE A 80 10.91 4.18 7.87
N THR A 81 11.74 5.15 8.29
CA THR A 81 12.29 6.15 7.35
C THR A 81 12.99 5.48 6.17
N ARG A 82 13.82 4.46 6.44
CA ARG A 82 14.57 3.75 5.41
C ARG A 82 13.62 3.03 4.44
N TYR A 83 12.59 2.36 4.94
CA TYR A 83 11.59 1.69 4.11
C TYR A 83 10.82 2.69 3.24
N VAL A 84 10.34 3.78 3.83
CA VAL A 84 9.63 4.85 3.11
C VAL A 84 10.51 5.43 1.99
N VAL A 85 11.75 5.78 2.29
CA VAL A 85 12.69 6.34 1.29
C VAL A 85 13.00 5.32 0.20
N ALA A 86 13.22 4.05 0.55
CA ALA A 86 13.48 3.00 -0.43
C ALA A 86 12.30 2.81 -1.39
N LEU A 87 11.07 2.78 -0.86
CA LEU A 87 9.86 2.67 -1.69
C LEU A 87 9.66 3.89 -2.59
N LEU A 88 9.91 5.11 -2.12
CA LEU A 88 9.85 6.31 -2.96
C LEU A 88 10.90 6.29 -4.09
N VAL A 89 12.08 5.74 -3.84
CA VAL A 89 13.11 5.56 -4.88
C VAL A 89 12.68 4.51 -5.90
N LEU A 90 12.10 3.39 -5.44
CA LEU A 90 11.59 2.34 -6.33
C LEU A 90 10.41 2.82 -7.18
N GLU A 91 9.46 3.55 -6.59
CA GLU A 91 8.32 4.15 -7.28
C GLU A 91 8.79 5.06 -8.41
N ARG A 92 9.76 5.95 -8.17
CA ARG A 92 10.30 6.85 -9.20
C ARG A 92 10.99 6.10 -10.35
N LYS A 93 11.60 4.95 -10.08
CA LYS A 93 12.17 4.09 -11.12
C LYS A 93 11.06 3.41 -11.92
N LEU A 94 10.08 2.84 -11.23
CA LEU A 94 8.92 2.17 -11.83
C LEU A 94 8.09 3.13 -12.69
N ALA A 95 7.88 4.37 -12.24
CA ALA A 95 7.16 5.41 -12.97
C ALA A 95 7.75 5.72 -14.36
N ARG A 96 9.04 5.41 -14.58
CA ARG A 96 9.72 5.58 -15.88
C ARG A 96 9.60 4.36 -16.79
N HIS A 97 9.09 3.24 -16.28
CA HIS A 97 9.05 1.94 -16.95
C HIS A 97 7.58 1.58 -17.27
N SER A 98 6.99 2.22 -18.28
CA SER A 98 5.57 2.03 -18.64
C SER A 98 5.19 0.58 -18.91
N ALA A 99 6.05 -0.21 -19.55
CA ALA A 99 5.81 -1.64 -19.80
C ALA A 99 5.71 -2.45 -18.50
N MET A 100 6.50 -2.10 -17.48
CA MET A 100 6.45 -2.76 -16.18
C MET A 100 5.18 -2.38 -15.41
N LEU A 101 4.80 -1.09 -15.43
CA LEU A 101 3.52 -0.63 -14.88
C LEU A 101 2.32 -1.33 -15.51
N GLN A 102 2.36 -1.55 -16.82
CA GLN A 102 1.30 -2.26 -17.54
C GLN A 102 1.21 -3.73 -17.08
N ARG A 103 2.35 -4.41 -16.91
CA ARG A 103 2.37 -5.78 -16.37
C ARG A 103 1.84 -5.87 -14.94
N ILE A 104 2.16 -4.88 -14.10
CA ILE A 104 1.62 -4.80 -12.73
C ILE A 104 0.09 -4.65 -12.78
N ARG A 105 -0.42 -3.74 -13.62
CA ARG A 105 -1.87 -3.54 -13.81
C ARG A 105 -2.55 -4.84 -14.24
N GLU A 106 -2.06 -5.50 -15.28
CA GLU A 106 -2.62 -6.76 -15.79
C GLU A 106 -2.64 -7.85 -14.71
N GLY A 107 -1.57 -7.95 -13.91
CA GLY A 107 -1.51 -8.87 -12.78
C GLY A 107 -2.54 -8.56 -11.69
N ILE A 108 -2.73 -7.28 -11.36
CA ILE A 108 -3.73 -6.84 -10.38
C ILE A 108 -5.13 -7.15 -10.90
N GLU A 109 -5.44 -6.85 -12.17
CA GLU A 109 -6.73 -7.16 -12.81
C GLU A 109 -7.03 -8.67 -12.76
N ALA A 110 -6.06 -9.52 -13.10
CA ALA A 110 -6.19 -10.97 -12.97
C ALA A 110 -6.38 -11.45 -11.52
N THR A 111 -5.87 -10.71 -10.53
CA THR A 111 -6.08 -11.01 -9.12
C THR A 111 -7.49 -10.61 -8.66
N VAL A 112 -8.03 -9.51 -9.19
CA VAL A 112 -9.42 -9.09 -8.93
C VAL A 112 -10.40 -10.17 -9.38
N GLU A 113 -10.18 -10.81 -10.53
CA GLU A 113 -11.05 -11.91 -11.00
C GLU A 113 -11.13 -13.08 -10.01
N LYS A 114 -10.02 -13.38 -9.33
CA LYS A 114 -9.93 -14.46 -8.33
C LYS A 114 -10.74 -14.19 -7.06
N LEU A 115 -11.07 -12.93 -6.76
CA LEU A 115 -11.91 -12.57 -5.61
C LEU A 115 -13.33 -13.15 -5.71
N SER A 116 -13.77 -13.55 -6.90
CA SER A 116 -15.05 -14.25 -7.10
C SER A 116 -15.09 -15.61 -6.39
N TYR A 117 -13.92 -16.20 -6.11
CA TYR A 117 -13.77 -17.54 -5.56
C TYR A 117 -13.14 -17.55 -4.16
N PHE A 118 -12.34 -16.53 -3.82
CA PHE A 118 -11.60 -16.47 -2.57
C PHE A 118 -11.79 -15.12 -1.87
N PRO A 119 -11.91 -15.11 -0.53
CA PRO A 119 -11.91 -13.85 0.21
C PRO A 119 -10.55 -13.15 0.07
N LEU A 120 -10.55 -11.83 0.26
CA LEU A 120 -9.38 -10.96 0.07
C LEU A 120 -8.11 -11.47 0.79
N GLY A 121 -8.24 -11.90 2.05
CA GLY A 121 -7.12 -12.38 2.87
C GLY A 121 -6.68 -13.82 2.60
N HIS A 122 -7.23 -14.48 1.58
CA HIS A 122 -6.88 -15.87 1.26
C HIS A 122 -5.46 -15.98 0.70
N GLU A 123 -4.76 -17.06 1.04
CA GLU A 123 -3.36 -17.29 0.64
C GLU A 123 -3.15 -17.17 -0.88
N ASN A 124 -4.09 -17.64 -1.69
CA ASN A 124 -4.04 -17.51 -3.15
C ASN A 124 -4.02 -16.05 -3.66
N ILE A 125 -4.73 -15.14 -2.99
CA ILE A 125 -4.73 -13.71 -3.37
C ILE A 125 -3.39 -13.10 -2.99
N ILE A 126 -2.92 -13.37 -1.77
CA ILE A 126 -1.63 -12.89 -1.27
C ILE A 126 -0.48 -13.41 -2.15
N ALA A 127 -0.49 -14.69 -2.51
CA ALA A 127 0.49 -15.31 -3.39
C ALA A 127 0.47 -14.69 -4.79
N GLY A 128 -0.71 -14.39 -5.33
CA GLY A 128 -0.84 -13.68 -6.61
C GLY A 128 -0.17 -12.30 -6.59
N LEU A 129 -0.39 -11.52 -5.53
CA LEU A 129 0.22 -10.20 -5.37
C LEU A 129 1.74 -10.28 -5.12
N ALA A 130 2.19 -11.27 -4.36
CA ALA A 130 3.61 -11.51 -4.13
C ALA A 130 4.34 -11.87 -5.43
N GLU A 131 3.72 -12.70 -6.29
CA GLU A 131 4.25 -13.05 -7.60
C GLU A 131 4.37 -11.82 -8.50
N ILE A 132 3.36 -10.95 -8.52
CA ILE A 132 3.43 -9.68 -9.26
C ILE A 132 4.63 -8.86 -8.79
N TYR A 133 4.77 -8.67 -7.47
CA TYR A 133 5.89 -7.91 -6.91
C TYR A 133 7.26 -8.53 -7.22
N ALA A 134 7.38 -9.85 -7.25
CA ALA A 134 8.65 -10.53 -7.51
C ALA A 134 9.02 -10.55 -9.01
N ALA A 135 8.01 -10.60 -9.90
CA ALA A 135 8.20 -10.76 -11.34
C ALA A 135 8.35 -9.43 -12.11
N THR A 136 8.12 -8.29 -11.45
CA THR A 136 8.21 -6.93 -12.02
C THR A 136 9.23 -6.09 -11.26
#